data_AF-G2WWI5-F1
#
_entry.id   AF-G2WWI5-F1
#
_cell.length_a   1.000
_cell.length_b   1.000
_cell.length_c   1.000
_cell.angle_alpha   90.00
_cell.angle_beta   90.00
_cell.angle_gamma   90.00
#
_symmetry.space_group_name_H-M   'P 1'
#
loop_
_entity.id
_entity.type
_entity.pdbx_description
1 polymer ?
#
loop_
_entity_poly.entity_id
_entity_poly.type
_entity_poly.pdbx_seq_one_letter_code
_entity_poly.pdbx_strand_id
1 'polypeptide(L)'
;MCAATTKSSRWASPRHNVTQFPITNADGTILPVAIQANMTAEQLDAYVTHFRIREITHQLTLPDVLVARTEPGWHRALSPAPEYDAAGRRTNTRLQRRRRALEAERHRCIEEAVAKIPSYQLPRDYRRPAGFTDRVYIPQADFPAVNFIGQILGPRGATLKAMQERAGATLAIRGKGSVKEGRGRSKPRGGASDDSSQPLHVLVTATTQRKVDEGKRLIQEVIDNAVSTPEWLNEHKKQQLRDLAMANGTFRDDEGRADARAQGQVSLHPATSLVKVESSLDAEFEDEYARLMEDILGLREGYTDTQERSMVTLPPWRVDRLRAKTT
;
A
#
# COMPACT_ATOMS: atom_id res chain seq x y z
N MET A 1 -3.62 -44.99 32.52
CA MET A 1 -4.40 -45.17 31.27
C MET A 1 -3.98 -44.07 30.31
N CYS A 2 -3.13 -44.38 29.33
CA CYS A 2 -2.66 -43.40 28.36
C CYS A 2 -3.79 -43.07 27.38
N ALA A 3 -4.21 -41.81 27.33
CA ALA A 3 -5.15 -41.33 26.33
C ALA A 3 -4.45 -41.38 24.96
N ALA A 4 -4.97 -42.20 24.05
CA ALA A 4 -4.50 -42.25 22.67
C ALA A 4 -4.81 -40.90 22.00
N THR A 5 -3.78 -40.12 21.68
CA THR A 5 -3.89 -38.94 20.82
C THR A 5 -4.11 -39.42 19.38
N THR A 6 -5.37 -39.56 18.99
CA THR A 6 -5.75 -39.79 17.59
C THR A 6 -5.26 -38.62 16.73
N LYS A 7 -4.39 -38.92 15.75
CA LYS A 7 -3.88 -37.93 14.79
C LYS A 7 -5.07 -37.31 14.05
N SER A 8 -5.18 -35.98 14.11
CA SER A 8 -6.15 -35.20 13.33
C SER A 8 -5.99 -35.54 11.85
N SER A 9 -7.06 -36.03 11.21
CA SER A 9 -7.06 -36.30 9.78
C SER A 9 -7.08 -34.98 9.01
N ARG A 10 -6.22 -34.86 7.99
CA ARG A 10 -6.22 -33.72 7.04
C ARG A 10 -7.58 -33.53 6.33
N TRP A 11 -8.38 -34.60 6.28
CA TRP A 11 -9.72 -34.66 5.69
C TRP A 11 -10.85 -34.57 6.74
N ALA A 12 -10.52 -34.63 8.04
CA ALA A 12 -11.52 -34.45 9.08
C ALA A 12 -11.98 -33.00 9.09
N SER A 13 -13.30 -32.81 9.00
CA SER A 13 -13.89 -31.50 9.27
C SER A 13 -13.53 -31.08 10.70
N PRO A 14 -13.12 -29.83 10.97
CA PRO A 14 -12.80 -29.34 12.33
C PRO A 14 -13.95 -29.37 13.35
N ARG A 15 -15.05 -30.03 12.99
CA ARG A 15 -16.27 -30.23 13.75
C ARG A 15 -16.25 -31.66 14.28
N HIS A 16 -15.74 -31.87 15.48
CA HIS A 16 -15.73 -33.20 16.09
C HIS A 16 -17.16 -33.70 16.42
N ASN A 17 -18.20 -32.87 16.29
CA ASN A 17 -19.60 -33.22 16.59
C ASN A 17 -20.64 -32.50 15.72
N VAL A 18 -20.25 -31.91 14.60
CA VAL A 18 -21.23 -31.37 13.64
C VAL A 18 -21.00 -32.11 12.34
N THR A 19 -21.82 -33.14 12.16
CA THR A 19 -22.09 -33.78 10.87
C THR A 19 -22.07 -32.74 9.76
N GLN A 20 -21.44 -33.09 8.63
CA GLN A 20 -21.44 -32.30 7.40
C GLN A 20 -22.89 -32.00 7.02
N PHE A 21 -23.43 -30.87 7.51
CA PHE A 21 -24.74 -30.43 7.06
C PHE A 21 -24.61 -30.17 5.56
N PRO A 22 -25.43 -30.83 4.74
CA PRO A 22 -25.37 -30.62 3.31
C PRO A 22 -25.62 -29.14 3.02
N ILE A 23 -24.75 -28.52 2.23
CA ILE A 23 -24.96 -27.15 1.80
C ILE A 23 -26.12 -27.18 0.80
N THR A 24 -27.20 -26.48 1.12
CA THR A 24 -28.42 -26.49 0.32
C THR A 24 -28.63 -25.19 -0.44
N ASN A 25 -29.31 -25.28 -1.58
CA ASN A 25 -29.89 -24.12 -2.28
C ASN A 25 -31.08 -23.55 -1.51
N ALA A 26 -31.60 -22.43 -1.99
CA ALA A 26 -32.83 -21.83 -1.44
C ALA A 26 -34.02 -22.80 -1.51
N ASP A 27 -34.03 -23.68 -2.51
CA ASP A 27 -35.09 -24.67 -2.75
C ASP A 27 -34.89 -25.96 -1.93
N GLY A 28 -33.92 -26.00 -1.03
CA GLY A 28 -33.61 -27.17 -0.21
C GLY A 28 -32.80 -28.27 -0.90
N THR A 29 -32.48 -28.12 -2.19
CA THR A 29 -31.64 -29.08 -2.93
C THR A 29 -30.20 -29.05 -2.44
N ILE A 30 -29.61 -30.22 -2.21
CA ILE A 30 -28.22 -30.36 -1.77
C ILE A 30 -27.28 -30.05 -2.93
N LEU A 31 -26.32 -29.15 -2.71
CA LEU A 31 -25.26 -28.86 -3.66
C LEU A 31 -24.15 -29.92 -3.54
N PRO A 32 -23.91 -30.74 -4.58
CA PRO A 32 -22.89 -31.79 -4.52
C PRO A 32 -21.47 -31.22 -4.60
N VAL A 33 -20.57 -31.75 -3.80
CA VAL A 33 -19.14 -31.40 -3.87
C VAL A 33 -18.45 -32.12 -5.05
N ALA A 34 -18.90 -33.33 -5.38
CA ALA A 34 -18.44 -34.08 -6.53
C ALA A 34 -19.27 -33.73 -7.76
N ILE A 35 -18.64 -33.04 -8.73
CA ILE A 35 -19.29 -32.64 -9.99
C ILE A 35 -19.05 -33.75 -11.01
N GLN A 36 -20.12 -34.45 -11.39
CA GLN A 36 -20.07 -35.50 -12.43
C GLN A 36 -20.48 -34.98 -13.83
N ALA A 37 -21.00 -33.75 -13.90
CA ALA A 37 -21.45 -33.14 -15.14
C ALA A 37 -20.28 -32.52 -15.94
N ASN A 38 -20.39 -32.55 -17.27
CA ASN A 38 -19.47 -31.89 -18.19
C ASN A 38 -19.73 -30.37 -18.22
N MET A 39 -19.01 -29.63 -17.38
CA MET A 39 -19.08 -28.17 -17.30
C MET A 39 -17.84 -27.52 -17.90
N THR A 40 -18.01 -26.33 -18.49
CA THR A 40 -16.88 -25.49 -18.91
C THR A 40 -16.13 -24.95 -17.69
N ALA A 41 -14.88 -24.50 -17.88
CA ALA A 41 -14.09 -23.92 -16.80
C ALA A 41 -14.79 -22.70 -16.14
N GLU A 42 -15.46 -21.87 -16.93
CA GLU A 42 -16.24 -20.72 -16.44
C GLU A 42 -17.45 -21.16 -15.62
N GLN A 43 -18.14 -22.23 -16.03
CA GLN A 43 -19.27 -22.79 -15.30
C GLN A 43 -18.83 -23.42 -13.97
N LEU A 44 -17.68 -24.10 -13.95
CA LEU A 44 -17.09 -24.64 -12.72
C LEU A 44 -16.73 -23.53 -11.74
N ASP A 45 -16.12 -22.45 -12.22
CA ASP A 45 -15.76 -21.29 -11.39
C ASP A 45 -17.01 -20.58 -10.83
N ALA A 46 -18.05 -20.41 -11.66
CA ALA A 46 -19.35 -19.92 -11.22
C ALA A 46 -19.99 -20.82 -10.15
N TYR A 47 -19.92 -22.14 -10.32
CA TYR A 47 -20.43 -23.12 -9.36
C TYR A 47 -19.67 -23.05 -8.03
N VAL A 48 -18.34 -23.00 -8.06
CA VAL A 48 -17.49 -22.86 -6.88
C VAL A 48 -17.81 -21.56 -6.13
N THR A 49 -17.96 -20.45 -6.87
CA THR A 49 -18.33 -19.15 -6.30
C THR A 49 -19.70 -19.23 -5.61
N HIS A 50 -20.71 -19.82 -6.26
CA HIS A 50 -22.05 -20.00 -5.68
C HIS A 50 -22.06 -20.92 -4.46
N PHE A 51 -21.36 -22.04 -4.52
CA PHE A 51 -21.19 -22.97 -3.41
C PHE A 51 -20.57 -22.26 -2.19
N ARG A 52 -19.53 -21.46 -2.41
CA ARG A 52 -18.88 -20.69 -1.35
C ARG A 52 -19.81 -19.66 -0.71
N ILE A 53 -20.62 -18.96 -1.49
CA ILE A 53 -21.63 -18.01 -0.98
C ILE A 53 -22.63 -18.73 -0.06
N ARG A 54 -23.10 -19.91 -0.48
CA ARG A 54 -24.04 -20.73 0.31
C ARG A 54 -23.40 -21.26 1.59
N GLU A 55 -22.17 -21.76 1.49
CA GLU A 55 -21.39 -22.20 2.64
C GLU A 55 -21.25 -21.09 3.69
N ILE A 56 -20.83 -19.89 3.28
CA ILE A 56 -20.66 -18.76 4.20
C ILE A 56 -22.01 -18.32 4.79
N THR A 57 -23.07 -18.32 3.99
CA THR A 57 -24.41 -17.97 4.47
C THR A 57 -24.88 -18.96 5.55
N HIS A 58 -24.64 -20.25 5.36
CA HIS A 58 -24.90 -21.27 6.37
C HIS A 58 -24.00 -21.12 7.61
N GLN A 59 -22.75 -20.68 7.45
CA GLN A 59 -21.88 -20.39 8.60
C GLN A 59 -22.37 -19.17 9.41
N LEU A 60 -22.98 -18.17 8.76
CA LEU A 60 -23.52 -16.98 9.44
C LEU A 60 -24.83 -17.26 10.19
N THR A 61 -25.62 -18.25 9.77
CA THR A 61 -26.86 -18.66 10.46
C THR A 61 -26.58 -19.47 11.72
N LEU A 62 -25.49 -20.25 11.74
CA LEU A 62 -25.15 -21.05 12.91
C LEU A 62 -24.70 -20.17 14.09
N PRO A 63 -25.13 -20.49 15.32
CA PRO A 63 -24.79 -19.70 16.51
C PRO A 63 -23.29 -19.78 16.86
N ASP A 64 -22.64 -20.91 16.55
CA ASP A 64 -21.23 -21.15 16.88
C ASP A 64 -20.29 -20.88 15.69
N VAL A 65 -20.23 -19.61 15.29
CA VAL A 65 -19.30 -19.13 14.24
C VAL A 65 -17.84 -19.17 14.73
N LEU A 66 -17.51 -19.69 15.93
CA LEU A 66 -16.17 -19.57 16.53
C LEU A 66 -15.23 -20.75 16.29
N VAL A 67 -15.69 -21.84 15.66
CA VAL A 67 -14.86 -23.03 15.40
C VAL A 67 -14.21 -22.94 14.01
N ALA A 68 -13.04 -22.31 13.94
CA ALA A 68 -12.12 -22.39 12.79
C ALA A 68 -10.76 -22.74 13.39
N ARG A 69 -10.27 -23.90 12.97
CA ARG A 69 -8.89 -24.37 13.00
C ARG A 69 -8.03 -23.71 14.08
N THR A 70 -8.14 -24.20 15.31
CA THR A 70 -6.91 -24.33 16.10
C THR A 70 -6.28 -25.63 15.65
N GLU A 71 -5.46 -25.57 14.59
CA GLU A 71 -4.48 -26.64 14.37
C GLU A 71 -3.60 -26.68 15.63
N PRO A 72 -3.43 -27.85 16.29
CA PRO A 72 -2.52 -27.98 17.42
C PRO A 72 -1.10 -27.56 16.98
N GLY A 73 -0.55 -26.50 17.57
CA GLY A 73 0.80 -26.01 17.26
C GLY A 73 0.88 -24.63 16.59
N TRP A 74 -0.25 -24.01 16.21
CA TRP A 74 -0.24 -22.61 15.78
C TRP A 74 -0.38 -21.68 16.98
N HIS A 75 0.69 -20.96 17.31
CA HIS A 75 0.63 -19.83 18.24
C HIS A 75 -0.29 -18.78 17.63
N ARG A 76 -1.49 -18.64 18.20
CA ARG A 76 -2.41 -17.59 17.80
C ARG A 76 -1.75 -16.25 18.07
N ALA A 77 -1.78 -15.35 17.07
CA ALA A 77 -1.42 -13.96 17.30
C ALA A 77 -2.28 -13.39 18.45
N LEU A 78 -1.67 -12.51 19.25
CA LEU A 78 -2.37 -11.79 20.31
C LEU A 78 -3.63 -11.14 19.73
N SER A 79 -4.74 -11.18 20.48
CA SER A 79 -5.95 -10.53 20.01
C SER A 79 -5.71 -9.02 19.91
N PRO A 80 -6.27 -8.34 18.87
CA PRO A 80 -6.23 -6.89 18.78
C PRO A 80 -6.79 -6.23 20.04
N ALA A 81 -6.40 -4.98 20.27
CA ALA A 81 -6.92 -4.17 21.36
C ALA A 81 -8.46 -4.06 21.29
N PRO A 82 -9.16 -4.04 22.43
CA PRO A 82 -10.61 -3.95 22.46
C PRO A 82 -11.07 -2.56 21.96
N GLU A 83 -11.93 -2.56 20.94
CA GLU A 83 -12.61 -1.36 20.46
C GLU A 83 -14.00 -1.28 21.09
N TYR A 84 -14.41 -0.06 21.44
CA TYR A 84 -15.71 0.23 22.05
C TYR A 84 -16.48 1.22 21.19
N ASP A 85 -17.79 1.05 21.15
CA ASP A 85 -18.73 2.00 20.56
C ASP A 85 -18.91 3.23 21.48
N ALA A 86 -19.56 4.29 20.98
CA ALA A 86 -19.91 5.49 21.77
C ALA A 86 -20.77 5.16 23.01
N ALA A 87 -21.49 4.03 22.98
CA ALA A 87 -22.25 3.49 24.11
C ALA A 87 -21.42 2.62 25.09
N GLY A 88 -20.10 2.53 24.92
CA GLY A 88 -19.20 1.75 25.77
C GLY A 88 -19.30 0.22 25.60
N ARG A 89 -20.03 -0.27 24.60
CA ARG A 89 -20.12 -1.71 24.28
C ARG A 89 -18.95 -2.13 23.41
N ARG A 90 -18.36 -3.30 23.71
CA ARG A 90 -17.25 -3.85 22.91
C ARG A 90 -17.73 -4.28 21.52
N THR A 91 -17.14 -3.70 20.48
CA THR A 91 -17.47 -3.97 19.07
C THR A 91 -16.55 -4.98 18.41
N ASN A 92 -15.36 -5.19 18.99
CA ASN A 92 -14.33 -6.09 18.47
C ASN A 92 -14.25 -7.42 19.25
N THR A 93 -15.39 -8.08 19.45
CA THR A 93 -15.36 -9.47 19.97
C THR A 93 -14.82 -10.43 18.91
N ARG A 94 -14.26 -11.57 19.32
CA ARG A 94 -13.80 -12.62 18.39
C ARG A 94 -14.91 -13.08 17.43
N LEU A 95 -16.14 -13.19 17.93
CA LEU A 95 -17.30 -13.58 17.13
C LEU A 95 -17.63 -12.51 16.09
N GLN A 96 -17.67 -11.23 16.49
CA GLN A 96 -17.92 -10.11 15.58
C GLN A 96 -16.82 -9.99 14.52
N ARG A 97 -15.54 -10.12 14.89
CA ARG A 97 -14.43 -10.13 13.92
C ARG A 97 -14.60 -11.23 12.88
N ARG A 98 -14.94 -12.44 13.32
CA ARG A 98 -15.13 -13.56 12.39
C ARG A 98 -16.37 -13.41 11.53
N ARG A 99 -17.50 -12.96 12.09
CA ARG A 99 -18.70 -12.64 11.30
C ARG A 99 -18.39 -11.58 10.25
N ARG A 100 -17.72 -10.48 10.62
CA ARG A 100 -17.28 -9.43 9.70
C ARG A 100 -16.36 -9.96 8.59
N ALA A 101 -15.42 -10.86 8.93
CA ALA A 101 -14.55 -11.49 7.94
C ALA A 101 -15.33 -12.38 6.95
N LEU A 102 -16.26 -13.19 7.45
CA LEU A 102 -17.15 -14.01 6.61
C LEU A 102 -18.08 -13.15 5.75
N GLU A 103 -18.64 -12.07 6.28
CA GLU A 103 -19.45 -11.13 5.51
C GLU A 103 -18.66 -10.43 4.41
N ALA A 104 -17.41 -10.04 4.68
CA ALA A 104 -16.51 -9.47 3.68
C ALA A 104 -16.15 -10.48 2.58
N GLU A 105 -15.88 -11.74 2.96
CA GLU A 105 -15.63 -12.81 2.00
C GLU A 105 -16.88 -13.10 1.15
N ARG A 106 -18.06 -13.20 1.78
CA ARG A 106 -19.34 -13.36 1.09
C ARG A 106 -19.58 -12.23 0.10
N HIS A 107 -19.32 -10.99 0.52
CA HIS A 107 -19.42 -9.81 -0.34
C HIS A 107 -18.53 -9.95 -1.59
N ARG A 108 -17.26 -10.31 -1.40
CA ARG A 108 -16.32 -10.55 -2.50
C ARG A 108 -16.83 -11.60 -3.47
N CYS A 109 -17.27 -12.76 -2.97
CA CYS A 109 -17.81 -13.82 -3.83
C CYS A 109 -19.07 -13.37 -4.58
N ILE A 110 -19.95 -12.58 -3.95
CA ILE A 110 -21.14 -12.04 -4.60
C ILE A 110 -20.75 -11.06 -5.72
N GLU A 111 -19.77 -10.19 -5.51
CA GLU A 111 -19.28 -9.30 -6.57
C GLU A 111 -18.72 -10.08 -7.76
N GLU A 112 -17.97 -11.16 -7.49
CA GLU A 112 -17.46 -12.06 -8.52
C GLU A 112 -18.60 -12.80 -9.25
N ALA A 113 -19.63 -13.26 -8.52
CA ALA A 113 -20.79 -13.94 -9.10
C ALA A 113 -21.63 -13.01 -9.98
N VAL A 114 -21.86 -11.77 -9.55
CA VAL A 114 -22.58 -10.74 -10.33
C VAL A 114 -21.83 -10.42 -11.63
N ALA A 115 -20.50 -10.46 -11.62
CA ALA A 115 -19.70 -10.21 -12.81
C ALA A 115 -19.70 -11.40 -13.79
N LYS A 116 -19.68 -12.64 -13.29
CA LYS A 116 -19.56 -13.85 -14.12
C LYS A 116 -20.90 -14.40 -14.63
N ILE A 117 -21.96 -14.31 -13.82
CA ILE A 117 -23.26 -14.94 -14.10
C ILE A 117 -24.25 -13.87 -14.57
N PRO A 118 -24.66 -13.87 -15.85
CA PRO A 118 -25.75 -13.02 -16.32
C PRO A 118 -27.04 -13.34 -15.54
N SER A 119 -27.76 -12.32 -15.08
CA SER A 119 -28.99 -12.47 -14.28
C SER A 119 -28.84 -13.09 -12.89
N TYR A 120 -27.66 -12.99 -12.26
CA TYR A 120 -27.46 -13.43 -10.87
C TYR A 120 -28.41 -12.72 -9.89
N GLN A 121 -29.11 -13.50 -9.06
CA GLN A 121 -30.01 -13.00 -8.02
C GLN A 121 -29.27 -12.89 -6.69
N LEU A 122 -29.28 -11.68 -6.11
CA LEU A 122 -28.65 -11.44 -4.82
C LEU A 122 -29.39 -12.19 -3.69
N PRO A 123 -28.67 -12.75 -2.70
CA PRO A 123 -29.31 -13.33 -1.52
C PRO A 123 -30.16 -12.30 -0.76
N ARG A 124 -31.32 -12.71 -0.24
CA ARG A 124 -32.27 -11.80 0.45
C ARG A 124 -31.67 -11.12 1.68
N ASP A 125 -30.83 -11.83 2.42
CA ASP A 125 -30.18 -11.33 3.64
C ASP A 125 -28.90 -10.52 3.37
N TYR A 126 -28.54 -10.36 2.09
CA TYR A 126 -27.35 -9.62 1.70
C TYR A 126 -27.69 -8.16 1.44
N ARG A 127 -26.99 -7.28 2.17
CA ARG A 127 -27.00 -5.83 1.92
C ARG A 127 -25.65 -5.43 1.37
N ARG A 128 -25.66 -4.75 0.22
CA ARG A 128 -24.44 -4.16 -0.35
C ARG A 128 -23.92 -3.09 0.65
N PRO A 129 -22.63 -3.12 1.01
CA PRO A 129 -22.02 -2.07 1.81
C PRO A 129 -22.19 -0.70 1.14
N ALA A 130 -22.49 0.35 1.92
CA ALA A 130 -22.75 1.70 1.39
C ALA A 130 -21.52 2.35 0.74
N GLY A 131 -20.33 1.84 1.02
CA GLY A 131 -19.07 2.26 0.44
C GLY A 131 -17.90 1.62 1.18
N PHE A 132 -16.77 1.50 0.50
CA PHE A 132 -15.52 1.03 1.07
C PHE A 132 -14.63 2.22 1.35
N THR A 133 -14.02 2.23 2.54
CA THR A 133 -13.08 3.27 2.95
C THR A 133 -11.81 2.62 3.47
N ASP A 134 -10.68 3.17 3.07
CA ASP A 134 -9.37 2.73 3.53
C ASP A 134 -8.42 3.92 3.67
N ARG A 135 -7.38 3.78 4.49
CA ARG A 135 -6.41 4.83 4.79
C ARG A 135 -5.01 4.39 4.38
N VAL A 136 -4.30 5.28 3.69
CA VAL A 136 -2.87 5.14 3.38
C VAL A 136 -2.11 6.18 4.19
N TYR A 137 -1.28 5.73 5.12
CA TYR A 137 -0.47 6.62 5.96
C TYR A 137 0.76 7.10 5.20
N ILE A 138 1.08 8.39 5.33
CA ILE A 138 2.25 8.99 4.69
C ILE A 138 3.39 9.09 5.72
N PRO A 139 4.61 8.57 5.42
CA PRO A 139 5.73 8.54 6.35
C PRO A 139 6.44 9.91 6.47
N GLN A 140 5.70 10.93 6.91
CA GLN A 140 6.25 12.29 7.08
C GLN A 140 7.23 12.38 8.26
N ALA A 141 7.08 11.51 9.28
CA ALA A 141 7.98 11.48 10.43
C ALA A 141 9.39 11.00 10.05
N ASP A 142 9.48 10.05 9.13
CA ASP A 142 10.75 9.47 8.69
C ASP A 142 11.45 10.37 7.65
N PHE A 143 10.66 11.05 6.80
CA PHE A 143 11.16 11.91 5.73
C PHE A 143 10.58 13.34 5.81
N PRO A 144 10.97 14.15 6.82
CA PRO A 144 10.41 15.49 7.01
C PRO A 144 10.79 16.47 5.91
N ALA A 145 11.89 16.23 5.19
CA ALA A 145 12.34 17.06 4.07
C ALA A 145 11.51 16.89 2.79
N VAL A 146 10.76 15.78 2.66
CA VAL A 146 10.04 15.43 1.43
C VAL A 146 8.61 16.00 1.46
N ASN A 147 8.25 16.74 0.41
CA ASN A 147 6.93 17.36 0.27
C ASN A 147 5.90 16.41 -0.37
N PHE A 148 5.46 15.37 0.37
CA PHE A 148 4.49 14.38 -0.13
C PHE A 148 3.17 14.98 -0.60
N ILE A 149 2.62 15.96 0.13
CA ILE A 149 1.35 16.62 -0.22
C ILE A 149 1.45 17.28 -1.60
N GLY A 150 2.58 17.94 -1.89
CA GLY A 150 2.82 18.61 -3.16
C GLY A 150 2.88 17.62 -4.33
N GLN A 151 3.59 16.50 -4.14
CA GLN A 151 3.71 15.46 -5.18
C GLN A 151 2.39 14.73 -5.45
N ILE A 152 1.58 14.48 -4.43
CA ILE A 152 0.28 13.83 -4.57
C ILE A 152 -0.75 14.79 -5.19
N LEU A 153 -0.74 16.07 -4.79
CA LEU A 153 -1.71 17.05 -5.27
C LEU A 153 -1.41 17.51 -6.70
N GLY A 154 -0.14 17.81 -6.98
CA GLY A 154 0.31 18.37 -8.25
C GLY A 154 -0.19 19.80 -8.50
N PRO A 155 0.09 20.38 -9.68
CA PRO A 155 -0.31 21.73 -10.04
C PRO A 155 -1.84 21.87 -10.01
N ARG A 156 -2.34 22.81 -9.20
CA ARG A 156 -3.79 23.07 -9.00
C ARG A 156 -4.63 21.82 -8.65
N GLY A 157 -4.02 20.76 -8.11
CA GLY A 157 -4.75 19.50 -7.82
C GLY A 157 -4.96 18.58 -9.02
N ALA A 158 -4.34 18.88 -10.18
CA ALA A 158 -4.54 18.11 -11.40
C ALA A 158 -4.11 16.64 -11.25
N THR A 159 -2.96 16.38 -10.61
CA THR A 159 -2.47 15.01 -10.41
C THR A 159 -3.39 14.22 -9.50
N LEU A 160 -3.87 14.80 -8.39
CA LEU A 160 -4.83 14.14 -7.51
C LEU A 160 -6.13 13.80 -8.25
N LYS A 161 -6.62 14.73 -9.07
CA LYS A 161 -7.84 14.51 -9.87
C LYS A 161 -7.65 13.41 -10.91
N ALA A 162 -6.51 13.39 -11.60
CA ALA A 162 -6.17 12.32 -12.55
C ALA A 162 -6.09 10.95 -11.86
N MET A 163 -5.51 10.88 -10.66
CA MET A 163 -5.48 9.64 -9.86
C MET A 163 -6.89 9.21 -9.42
N GLN A 164 -7.75 10.16 -9.02
CA GLN A 164 -9.15 9.87 -8.68
C GLN A 164 -9.92 9.30 -9.87
N GLU A 165 -9.77 9.89 -11.06
CA GLU A 165 -10.40 9.42 -12.30
C GLU A 165 -9.89 8.04 -12.70
N ARG A 166 -8.56 7.80 -12.67
CA ARG A 166 -7.94 6.51 -12.99
C ARG A 166 -8.37 5.39 -12.03
N ALA A 167 -8.43 5.66 -10.73
CA ALA A 167 -8.87 4.67 -9.75
C ALA A 167 -10.40 4.51 -9.69
N GLY A 168 -11.16 5.50 -10.17
CA GLY A 168 -12.60 5.58 -9.95
C GLY A 168 -12.97 5.71 -8.47
N ALA A 169 -12.09 6.31 -7.66
CA ALA A 169 -12.20 6.45 -6.22
C ALA A 169 -12.02 7.91 -5.79
N THR A 170 -12.69 8.32 -4.72
CA THR A 170 -12.48 9.64 -4.13
C THR A 170 -11.30 9.57 -3.15
N LEU A 171 -10.26 10.36 -3.45
CA LEU A 171 -9.05 10.48 -2.65
C LEU A 171 -9.07 11.79 -1.86
N ALA A 172 -8.89 11.74 -0.55
CA ALA A 172 -8.88 12.93 0.31
C ALA A 172 -7.70 12.91 1.28
N ILE A 173 -6.83 13.93 1.21
CA ILE A 173 -5.73 14.10 2.17
C ILE A 173 -6.33 14.60 3.50
N ARG A 174 -5.97 13.94 4.60
CA ARG A 174 -6.45 14.16 5.98
C ARG A 174 -5.30 14.00 6.96
N GLY A 175 -5.55 14.30 8.23
CA GLY A 175 -4.55 14.19 9.29
C GLY A 175 -3.78 15.47 9.57
N LYS A 176 -2.91 15.39 10.58
CA LYS A 176 -2.04 16.47 11.05
C LYS A 176 -1.13 16.96 9.91
N GLY A 177 -1.11 18.27 9.67
CA GLY A 177 -0.31 18.89 8.60
C GLY A 177 -0.96 18.90 7.21
N SER A 178 -2.15 18.32 7.03
CA SER A 178 -2.86 18.33 5.74
C SER A 178 -3.36 19.72 5.31
N VAL A 179 -3.58 20.63 6.25
CA VAL A 179 -4.07 21.99 5.98
C VAL A 179 -2.94 22.98 6.23
N LYS A 180 -2.64 23.81 5.24
CA LYS A 180 -1.68 24.92 5.40
C LYS A 180 -2.19 25.87 6.48
N GLU A 181 -1.36 26.09 7.50
CA GLU A 181 -1.66 27.01 8.60
C GLU A 181 -2.14 28.36 8.06
N GLY A 182 -3.28 28.85 8.56
CA GLY A 182 -3.91 30.10 8.13
C GLY A 182 -5.16 29.95 7.26
N ARG A 183 -5.40 28.80 6.61
CA ARG A 183 -6.71 28.51 5.96
C ARG A 183 -7.63 27.79 6.95
N GLY A 184 -8.11 28.54 7.94
CA GLY A 184 -9.01 28.02 8.98
C GLY A 184 -10.27 27.39 8.38
N ARG A 185 -10.52 26.11 8.66
CA ARG A 185 -11.90 25.62 8.68
C ARG A 185 -12.45 25.94 10.07
N SER A 186 -13.55 26.69 10.09
CA SER A 186 -14.52 26.61 11.18
C SER A 186 -14.80 25.13 11.45
N LYS A 187 -14.65 24.71 12.71
CA LYS A 187 -14.99 23.34 13.15
C LYS A 187 -16.33 22.94 12.50
N PRO A 188 -16.41 21.83 11.74
CA PRO A 188 -17.70 21.35 11.30
C PRO A 188 -18.54 21.06 12.55
N ARG A 189 -19.66 21.79 12.66
CA ARG A 189 -20.63 21.63 13.73
C ARG A 189 -21.39 20.33 13.46
N GLY A 190 -20.84 19.22 13.94
CA GLY A 190 -21.51 17.91 13.89
C GLY A 190 -20.56 16.76 13.57
N GLY A 191 -20.17 16.01 14.60
CA GLY A 191 -20.00 14.56 14.56
C GLY A 191 -18.89 13.92 13.71
N ALA A 192 -18.14 14.66 12.91
CA ALA A 192 -16.96 14.09 12.24
C ALA A 192 -15.79 14.08 13.24
N SER A 193 -15.51 12.87 13.72
CA SER A 193 -14.38 12.45 14.56
C SER A 193 -13.09 13.23 14.31
N ASP A 194 -12.31 13.36 15.39
CA ASP A 194 -10.99 13.95 15.58
C ASP A 194 -9.91 13.56 14.54
N ASP A 195 -10.17 13.80 13.25
CA ASP A 195 -9.26 13.51 12.12
C ASP A 195 -8.02 14.41 12.17
N SER A 196 -8.02 15.49 12.95
CA SER A 196 -6.87 16.37 13.19
C SER A 196 -5.80 15.77 14.09
N SER A 197 -6.15 14.82 14.96
CA SER A 197 -5.18 14.15 15.85
C SER A 197 -4.48 12.98 15.16
N GLN A 198 -5.06 12.45 14.09
CA GLN A 198 -4.47 11.35 13.32
C GLN A 198 -3.26 11.82 12.51
N PRO A 199 -2.25 10.95 12.28
CA PRO A 199 -1.10 11.27 11.43
C PRO A 199 -1.54 11.54 9.99
N LEU A 200 -0.68 12.21 9.22
CA LEU A 200 -0.95 12.54 7.81
C LEU A 200 -1.27 11.26 7.01
N HIS A 201 -2.43 11.25 6.37
CA HIS A 201 -2.90 10.10 5.60
C HIS A 201 -3.81 10.52 4.45
N VAL A 202 -3.96 9.64 3.47
CA VAL A 202 -4.96 9.76 2.41
C VAL A 202 -6.10 8.80 2.67
N LEU A 203 -7.31 9.33 2.78
CA LEU A 203 -8.55 8.56 2.85
C LEU A 203 -9.01 8.25 1.43
N VAL A 204 -9.10 6.96 1.12
CA VAL A 204 -9.60 6.42 -0.15
C VAL A 204 -11.03 5.94 0.07
N THR A 205 -11.99 6.49 -0.66
CA THR A 205 -13.39 6.05 -0.58
C THR A 205 -13.92 5.68 -1.97
N ALA A 206 -14.50 4.49 -2.11
CA ALA A 206 -15.08 4.05 -3.37
C ALA A 206 -16.30 3.14 -3.18
N THR A 207 -17.01 2.86 -4.27
CA THR A 207 -18.19 1.97 -4.26
C THR A 207 -17.85 0.48 -4.22
N THR A 208 -16.63 0.11 -4.63
CA THR A 208 -16.16 -1.27 -4.75
C THR A 208 -14.77 -1.40 -4.16
N GLN A 209 -14.48 -2.53 -3.51
CA GLN A 209 -13.17 -2.77 -2.88
C GLN A 209 -12.02 -2.71 -3.89
N ARG A 210 -12.19 -3.27 -5.10
CA ARG A 210 -11.17 -3.22 -6.16
C ARG A 210 -10.71 -1.79 -6.51
N LYS A 211 -11.63 -0.82 -6.48
CA LYS A 211 -11.32 0.58 -6.77
C LYS A 211 -10.55 1.24 -5.63
N VAL A 212 -10.86 0.85 -4.38
CA VAL A 212 -10.08 1.28 -3.21
C VAL A 212 -8.66 0.74 -3.31
N ASP A 213 -8.50 -0.55 -3.60
CA ASP A 213 -7.18 -1.19 -3.71
C ASP A 213 -6.34 -0.54 -4.83
N GLU A 214 -6.95 -0.24 -5.98
CA GLU A 214 -6.29 0.49 -7.05
C GLU A 214 -5.90 1.91 -6.61
N GLY A 215 -6.78 2.65 -5.95
CA GLY A 215 -6.46 3.96 -5.38
C GLY A 215 -5.29 3.92 -4.40
N LYS A 216 -5.23 2.89 -3.53
CA LYS A 216 -4.10 2.68 -2.62
C LYS A 216 -2.80 2.42 -3.39
N ARG A 217 -2.86 1.60 -4.44
CA ARG A 217 -1.69 1.30 -5.29
C ARG A 217 -1.11 2.57 -5.90
N LEU A 218 -1.95 3.44 -6.47
CA LEU A 218 -1.49 4.70 -7.07
C LEU A 218 -0.84 5.63 -6.05
N ILE A 219 -1.44 5.76 -4.86
CA ILE A 219 -0.88 6.62 -3.80
C ILE A 219 0.45 6.05 -3.31
N GLN A 220 0.53 4.73 -3.10
CA GLN A 220 1.75 4.08 -2.64
C GLN A 220 2.88 4.24 -3.67
N GLU A 221 2.58 4.10 -4.96
CA GLU A 221 3.54 4.34 -6.04
C GLU A 221 4.13 5.75 -5.99
N VAL A 222 3.30 6.78 -5.76
CA VAL A 222 3.78 8.16 -5.61
C VAL A 222 4.64 8.33 -4.37
N ILE A 223 4.27 7.72 -3.24
CA ILE A 223 5.04 7.77 -1.99
C ILE A 223 6.40 7.08 -2.17
N ASP A 224 6.40 5.88 -2.75
CA ASP A 224 7.60 5.08 -2.95
C ASP A 224 8.57 5.79 -3.92
N ASN A 225 8.06 6.39 -4.99
CA ASN A 225 8.85 7.20 -5.91
C ASN A 225 9.46 8.44 -5.22
N ALA A 226 8.71 9.07 -4.32
CA ALA A 226 9.17 10.23 -3.55
C ALA A 226 10.27 9.88 -2.54
N VAL A 227 10.25 8.67 -1.99
CA VAL A 227 11.24 8.19 -1.00
C VAL A 227 12.48 7.59 -1.68
N SER A 228 12.28 6.79 -2.73
CA SER A 228 13.36 6.07 -3.39
C SER A 228 14.17 6.92 -4.36
N THR A 229 13.55 7.95 -4.96
CA THR A 229 14.21 8.79 -5.97
C THR A 229 14.63 10.11 -5.35
N PRO A 230 15.92 10.47 -5.38
CA PRO A 230 16.35 11.78 -4.88
C PRO A 230 15.73 12.90 -5.73
N GLU A 231 15.55 14.08 -5.13
CA GLU A 231 14.75 15.16 -5.72
C GLU A 231 15.20 15.59 -7.14
N TRP A 232 16.50 15.51 -7.42
CA TRP A 232 17.09 15.91 -8.70
C TRP A 232 16.82 14.91 -9.83
N LEU A 233 16.52 13.65 -9.51
CA LEU A 233 16.24 12.58 -10.48
C LEU A 233 14.74 12.32 -10.62
N ASN A 234 13.90 12.89 -9.75
CA ASN A 234 12.47 12.66 -9.75
C ASN A 234 11.78 13.39 -10.90
N GLU A 235 11.60 12.68 -12.02
CA GLU A 235 10.99 13.21 -13.24
C GLU A 235 9.53 13.66 -13.01
N HIS A 236 8.78 12.95 -12.16
CA HIS A 236 7.41 13.32 -11.84
C HIS A 236 7.33 14.70 -11.15
N LYS A 237 8.25 14.99 -10.22
CA LYS A 237 8.35 16.30 -9.57
C LYS A 237 8.73 17.39 -10.58
N LYS A 238 9.67 17.12 -11.50
CA LYS A 238 10.07 18.07 -12.56
C LYS A 238 8.91 18.41 -13.49
N GLN A 239 8.18 17.40 -13.95
CA GLN A 239 7.03 17.61 -14.82
C GLN A 239 5.96 18.45 -14.11
N GLN A 240 5.66 18.17 -12.84
CA GLN A 240 4.71 18.97 -12.07
C GLN A 240 5.14 20.43 -11.91
N LEU A 241 6.43 20.69 -11.70
CA LEU A 241 6.98 22.05 -11.61
C LEU A 241 6.93 22.76 -12.97
N ARG A 242 7.21 22.05 -14.06
CA ARG A 242 7.07 22.55 -15.44
C ARG A 242 5.62 22.96 -15.71
N ASP A 243 4.67 22.07 -15.44
CA ASP A 243 3.25 22.31 -15.60
C ASP A 243 2.74 23.47 -14.74
N LEU A 244 3.26 23.60 -13.52
CA LEU A 244 2.96 24.73 -12.64
C LEU A 244 3.49 26.04 -13.20
N ALA A 245 4.72 26.07 -13.69
CA ALA A 245 5.33 27.25 -14.30
C ALA A 245 4.59 27.67 -15.57
N MET A 246 4.19 26.71 -16.40
CA MET A 246 3.36 26.95 -17.59
C MET A 246 2.00 27.53 -17.19
N ALA A 247 1.34 26.94 -16.19
CA ALA A 247 0.04 27.41 -15.71
C ALA A 247 0.08 28.80 -15.06
N ASN A 248 1.25 29.22 -14.56
CA ASN A 248 1.49 30.56 -13.99
C ASN A 248 2.07 31.55 -15.01
N GLY A 249 2.38 31.12 -16.23
CA GLY A 249 3.00 31.96 -17.27
C GLY A 249 4.43 32.41 -16.95
N THR A 250 5.10 31.76 -15.98
CA THR A 250 6.48 32.07 -15.58
C THR A 250 7.50 31.09 -16.17
N PHE A 251 7.05 30.20 -17.04
CA PHE A 251 7.89 29.19 -17.67
C PHE A 251 8.93 29.85 -18.56
N ARG A 252 10.19 29.45 -18.38
CA ARG A 252 11.33 29.88 -19.19
C ARG A 252 11.95 28.62 -19.76
N ASP A 253 11.88 28.46 -21.08
CA ASP A 253 12.58 27.39 -21.78
C ASP A 253 14.08 27.71 -21.81
N ASP A 254 14.80 27.35 -20.75
CA ASP A 254 16.27 27.50 -20.72
C ASP A 254 16.95 26.52 -21.70
N GLU A 255 16.27 25.44 -22.13
CA GLU A 255 16.76 24.50 -23.16
C GLU A 255 16.78 25.10 -24.58
N GLY A 256 15.93 26.10 -24.88
CA GLY A 256 15.90 26.75 -26.20
C GLY A 256 16.86 27.94 -26.35
N ARG A 257 17.51 28.37 -25.27
CA ARG A 257 18.38 29.57 -25.25
C ARG A 257 19.86 29.29 -25.52
N ALA A 258 20.29 28.03 -25.46
CA ALA A 258 21.65 27.66 -25.86
C ALA A 258 21.89 27.90 -27.35
N ASP A 259 20.87 27.69 -28.19
CA ASP A 259 20.97 27.85 -29.65
C ASP A 259 20.81 29.31 -30.11
N ALA A 260 20.07 30.13 -29.36
CA ALA A 260 19.85 31.54 -29.70
C ALA A 260 21.06 32.45 -29.42
N ARG A 261 22.07 31.98 -28.68
CA ARG A 261 23.30 32.73 -28.39
C ARG A 261 24.30 32.72 -29.56
N ALA A 262 24.08 31.88 -30.57
CA ALA A 262 24.91 31.80 -31.78
C ALA A 262 24.52 32.81 -32.88
N GLN A 263 23.38 33.53 -32.74
CA GLN A 263 22.94 34.53 -33.71
C GLN A 263 22.69 35.85 -32.99
N GLY A 264 23.70 36.72 -33.02
CA GLY A 264 23.72 37.96 -32.27
C GLY A 264 22.60 38.93 -32.63
N GLN A 265 21.90 39.42 -31.61
CA GLN A 265 21.35 40.78 -31.58
C GLN A 265 21.61 41.39 -30.21
N VAL A 266 22.31 42.52 -30.21
CA VAL A 266 22.61 43.36 -29.07
C VAL A 266 21.41 44.26 -28.80
N SER A 267 20.93 44.29 -27.56
CA SER A 267 20.19 45.44 -27.02
C SER A 267 20.78 45.82 -25.67
N LEU A 268 21.15 47.10 -25.55
CA LEU A 268 21.85 47.70 -24.42
C LEU A 268 20.88 48.08 -23.28
N HIS A 269 21.40 48.04 -22.04
CA HIS A 269 21.27 48.98 -20.89
C HIS A 269 21.24 48.25 -19.52
N PRO A 270 21.59 48.91 -18.40
CA PRO A 270 22.92 49.39 -18.03
C PRO A 270 23.54 48.54 -16.89
N ALA A 271 24.85 48.71 -16.71
CA ALA A 271 25.72 47.91 -15.85
C ALA A 271 25.26 47.78 -14.39
N THR A 272 25.19 46.54 -13.91
CA THR A 272 25.50 46.19 -12.52
C THR A 272 26.69 45.23 -12.57
N SER A 273 27.81 45.66 -12.01
CA SER A 273 29.09 44.96 -12.04
C SER A 273 28.99 43.65 -11.26
N LEU A 274 28.88 42.53 -11.97
CA LEU A 274 29.19 41.20 -11.46
C LEU A 274 30.67 40.96 -11.74
N VAL A 275 31.43 40.86 -10.65
CA VAL A 275 32.82 40.44 -10.65
C VAL A 275 32.92 39.10 -11.36
N LYS A 276 33.62 39.10 -12.48
CA LYS A 276 34.00 37.89 -13.22
C LYS A 276 35.09 37.22 -12.39
N VAL A 277 34.72 36.26 -11.55
CA VAL A 277 35.70 35.33 -10.96
C VAL A 277 36.06 34.37 -12.09
N GLU A 278 37.24 34.57 -12.67
CA GLU A 278 37.79 33.69 -13.68
C GLU A 278 37.97 32.28 -13.09
N SER A 279 37.41 31.33 -13.82
CA SER A 279 37.51 29.89 -13.64
C SER A 279 38.90 29.40 -14.04
N SER A 280 39.87 29.59 -13.15
CA SER A 280 41.22 28.99 -13.28
C SER A 280 41.47 27.86 -12.28
N LEU A 281 40.44 27.38 -11.57
CA LEU A 281 40.56 26.31 -10.57
C LEU A 281 40.01 24.95 -11.03
N ASP A 282 39.50 24.85 -12.26
CA ASP A 282 38.80 23.64 -12.70
C ASP A 282 39.73 22.62 -13.40
N ALA A 283 40.84 23.06 -14.00
CA ALA A 283 41.78 22.15 -14.69
C ALA A 283 42.74 21.42 -13.73
N GLU A 284 43.22 22.10 -12.68
CA GLU A 284 44.12 21.50 -11.69
C GLU A 284 43.38 20.48 -10.79
N PHE A 285 42.09 20.71 -10.53
CA PHE A 285 41.26 19.85 -9.69
C PHE A 285 40.84 18.56 -10.42
N GLU A 286 40.59 18.63 -11.73
CA GLU A 286 40.34 17.44 -12.55
C GLU A 286 41.61 16.58 -12.71
N ASP A 287 42.80 17.18 -12.81
CA ASP A 287 44.09 16.47 -12.86
C ASP A 287 44.42 15.77 -11.53
N GLU A 288 44.14 16.40 -10.38
CA GLU A 288 44.31 15.78 -9.06
C GLU A 288 43.31 14.64 -8.84
N TYR A 289 42.05 14.80 -9.28
CA TYR A 289 41.04 13.77 -9.19
C TYR A 289 41.37 12.56 -10.10
N ALA A 290 41.89 12.80 -11.30
CA ALA A 290 42.34 11.75 -12.20
C ALA A 290 43.51 10.94 -11.62
N ARG A 291 44.50 11.61 -11.00
CA ARG A 291 45.63 10.94 -10.31
C ARG A 291 45.18 10.13 -9.09
N LEU A 292 44.27 10.68 -8.27
CA LEU A 292 43.71 9.98 -7.13
C LEU A 292 42.93 8.72 -7.56
N MET A 293 42.22 8.81 -8.68
CA MET A 293 41.47 7.69 -9.24
C MET A 293 42.35 6.63 -9.91
N GLU A 294 43.54 7.01 -10.42
CA GLU A 294 44.58 6.05 -10.83
C GLU A 294 45.18 5.30 -9.62
N ASP A 295 45.48 6.00 -8.52
CA ASP A 295 46.00 5.40 -7.27
C ASP A 295 45.01 4.42 -6.63
N ILE A 296 43.70 4.69 -6.74
CA ILE A 296 42.65 3.82 -6.19
C ILE A 296 42.43 2.56 -7.05
N LEU A 297 42.64 2.64 -8.37
CA LEU A 297 42.24 1.59 -9.32
C LEU A 297 43.40 0.83 -9.98
N GLY A 298 44.68 1.16 -9.74
CA GLY A 298 45.80 0.62 -10.53
C GLY A 298 47.08 0.21 -9.78
N LEU A 299 47.09 -1.03 -9.27
CA LEU A 299 48.24 -1.95 -9.30
C LEU A 299 49.63 -1.43 -8.89
N ARG A 300 49.98 -1.57 -7.60
CA ARG A 300 51.36 -1.86 -7.21
C ARG A 300 51.53 -3.37 -7.07
N GLU A 301 52.18 -3.97 -8.06
CA GLU A 301 52.84 -5.28 -7.90
C GLU A 301 53.79 -5.22 -6.69
N GLY A 302 53.69 -6.22 -5.81
CA GLY A 302 54.67 -6.47 -4.76
C GLY A 302 54.30 -5.92 -3.38
N TYR A 303 53.43 -6.63 -2.66
CA TYR A 303 53.59 -6.76 -1.22
C TYR A 303 53.31 -8.19 -0.79
N THR A 304 54.37 -8.83 -0.30
CA THR A 304 54.47 -10.23 0.07
C THR A 304 53.68 -10.54 1.33
N ASP A 305 53.05 -11.71 1.30
CA ASP A 305 52.41 -12.40 2.41
C ASP A 305 53.40 -12.64 3.58
N THR A 306 53.24 -11.92 4.69
CA THR A 306 53.71 -12.35 6.02
C THR A 306 52.79 -11.78 7.11
N GLN A 307 52.11 -12.70 7.78
CA GLN A 307 51.50 -12.66 9.11
C GLN A 307 51.50 -11.33 9.89
N GLU A 308 50.30 -10.84 10.24
CA GLU A 308 49.81 -10.90 11.63
C GLU A 308 48.29 -10.61 11.68
N ARG A 309 47.54 -11.55 12.25
CA ARG A 309 46.10 -11.47 12.51
C ARG A 309 45.84 -10.47 13.64
N SER A 310 45.51 -9.22 13.31
CA SER A 310 44.78 -8.37 14.26
C SER A 310 43.31 -8.77 14.25
N MET A 311 42.85 -9.39 15.34
CA MET A 311 41.47 -9.79 15.54
C MET A 311 40.54 -8.58 15.46
N VAL A 312 39.74 -8.51 14.38
CA VAL A 312 38.57 -7.62 14.33
C VAL A 312 37.52 -8.21 15.26
N THR A 313 37.36 -7.63 16.44
CA THR A 313 36.22 -7.89 17.33
C THR A 313 34.93 -7.48 16.62
N LEU A 314 34.12 -8.46 16.24
CA LEU A 314 32.81 -8.24 15.64
C LEU A 314 31.82 -7.71 16.69
N PRO A 315 30.95 -6.74 16.36
CA PRO A 315 29.95 -6.22 17.29
C PRO A 315 28.89 -7.28 17.67
N PRO A 316 28.34 -7.21 18.90
CA PRO A 316 27.66 -8.31 19.58
C PRO A 316 26.38 -8.84 18.90
N TRP A 317 25.76 -8.09 18.00
CA TRP A 317 24.53 -8.52 17.31
C TRP A 317 24.76 -9.43 16.08
N ARG A 318 26.02 -9.63 15.66
CA ARG A 318 26.37 -10.46 14.48
C ARG A 318 26.77 -11.90 14.85
N VAL A 319 26.91 -12.21 16.13
CA VAL A 319 27.39 -13.52 16.63
C VAL A 319 26.27 -14.58 16.61
N ASP A 320 25.00 -14.17 16.74
CA ASP A 320 23.89 -15.10 16.93
C ASP A 320 23.42 -15.83 15.65
N ARG A 321 23.77 -15.35 14.45
CA ARG A 321 23.40 -16.04 13.20
C ARG A 321 24.28 -17.23 12.84
N LEU A 322 25.45 -17.37 13.47
CA LEU A 322 26.40 -18.45 13.14
C LEU A 322 26.33 -19.65 14.09
N ARG A 323 25.66 -19.53 15.25
CA ARG A 323 25.46 -20.68 16.16
C ARG A 323 24.20 -21.52 15.87
N ALA A 324 23.29 -21.06 15.03
CA ALA A 324 22.02 -21.76 14.76
C ALA A 324 22.07 -22.74 13.57
N LYS A 325 23.25 -23.03 12.99
CA LYS A 325 23.39 -23.97 11.85
C LYS A 325 24.23 -25.22 12.13
N THR A 326 24.64 -25.44 13.38
CA THR A 326 25.35 -26.66 13.79
C THR A 326 24.89 -27.12 15.17
N THR A 327 23.70 -27.73 15.19
CA THR A 327 23.27 -28.85 16.04
C THR A 327 21.94 -29.35 15.51
#